data_AF-A0A5B0GEF0-F1
#
_entry.id   AF-A0A5B0GEF0-F1
#
_cell.length_a   1.000
_cell.length_b   1.000
_cell.length_c   1.000
_cell.angle_alpha   90.00
_cell.angle_beta   90.00
_cell.angle_gamma   90.00
#
_symmetry.space_group_name_H-M   'P 1'
#
loop_
_entity.id
_entity.type
_entity.pdbx_description
1 polymer ?
#
loop_
_entity_poly.entity_id
_entity_poly.type
_entity_poly.pdbx_seq_one_letter_code
_entity_poly.pdbx_strand_id
1 'polypeptide(L)'
;MASTPKNASTRNSVFEIVRTQLLHVCREHQRDFDAEIHLESSLIADLGLDSLSLVEAVVALEQAFGIERLPLEALNEGGNEAYFTVGSLVDLCIRHAAVCVAADEGMRA
;
A
#
# COMPACT_ATOMS: atom_id res chain seq x y z
N MET A 1 16.85 -19.12 19.93
CA MET A 1 17.01 -17.77 19.35
C MET A 1 16.58 -17.85 17.88
N ALA A 2 15.94 -16.78 17.36
CA ALA A 2 15.38 -16.60 16.01
C ALA A 2 13.91 -17.03 15.79
N SER A 3 12.98 -16.26 16.37
CA SER A 3 11.57 -16.20 15.94
C SER A 3 11.30 -14.82 15.33
N THR A 4 11.77 -14.57 14.10
CA THR A 4 11.50 -13.32 13.36
C THR A 4 11.19 -13.45 11.84
N PRO A 5 10.70 -14.58 11.27
CA PRO A 5 10.33 -14.61 9.86
C PRO A 5 8.92 -14.05 9.55
N LYS A 6 7.98 -14.07 10.50
CA LYS A 6 6.56 -13.74 10.22
C LYS A 6 6.36 -12.30 9.74
N ASN A 7 7.12 -11.35 10.28
CA ASN A 7 6.99 -9.93 9.93
C ASN A 7 7.51 -9.63 8.51
N ALA A 8 8.58 -10.31 8.07
CA ALA A 8 9.13 -10.12 6.73
C ALA A 8 8.20 -10.69 5.65
N SER A 9 7.62 -11.86 5.89
CA SER A 9 6.65 -12.48 4.96
C SER A 9 5.38 -11.65 4.84
N THR A 10 4.81 -11.17 5.95
CA THR A 10 3.63 -10.29 5.91
C THR A 10 3.92 -9.00 5.16
N ARG A 11 5.09 -8.38 5.40
CA ARG A 11 5.47 -7.16 4.67
C ARG A 11 5.56 -7.38 3.17
N ASN A 12 6.12 -8.51 2.74
CA ASN A 12 6.22 -8.85 1.31
C ASN A 12 4.83 -9.08 0.69
N SER A 13 3.94 -9.83 1.34
CA SER A 13 2.57 -10.04 0.85
C SER A 13 1.78 -8.73 0.75
N VAL A 14 1.86 -7.87 1.78
CA VAL A 14 1.21 -6.55 1.75
C VAL A 14 1.81 -5.69 0.64
N PHE A 15 3.14 -5.70 0.48
CA PHE A 15 3.82 -4.98 -0.59
C PHE A 15 3.37 -5.43 -1.98
N GLU A 16 3.26 -6.74 -2.23
CA GLU A 16 2.80 -7.26 -3.53
C GLU A 16 1.35 -6.86 -3.84
N ILE A 17 0.47 -6.86 -2.83
CA ILE A 17 -0.90 -6.35 -2.98
C ILE A 17 -0.88 -4.85 -3.26
N VAL A 18 -0.09 -4.08 -2.50
CA VAL A 18 0.02 -2.63 -2.66
C VAL A 18 0.53 -2.28 -4.04
N ARG A 19 1.61 -2.93 -4.48
CA ARG A 19 2.20 -2.81 -5.81
C ARG A 19 1.19 -3.15 -6.90
N THR A 20 0.42 -4.22 -6.75
CA THR A 20 -0.58 -4.63 -7.74
C THR A 20 -1.66 -3.56 -7.92
N GLN A 21 -2.16 -2.98 -6.83
CA GLN A 21 -3.17 -1.91 -6.91
C GLN A 21 -2.59 -0.61 -7.43
N LEU A 22 -1.38 -0.24 -7.02
CA LEU A 22 -0.68 0.93 -7.56
C LEU A 22 -0.45 0.77 -9.07
N LEU A 23 0.00 -0.39 -9.55
CA LEU A 23 0.15 -0.68 -10.98
C LEU A 23 -1.19 -0.59 -11.71
N HIS A 24 -2.29 -1.00 -11.09
CA HIS A 24 -3.61 -0.90 -11.69
C HIS A 24 -4.00 0.56 -11.92
N VAL A 25 -3.93 1.39 -10.87
CA VAL A 25 -4.26 2.82 -10.93
C VAL A 25 -3.29 3.57 -11.84
N CYS A 26 -1.99 3.28 -11.74
CA CYS A 26 -0.98 3.87 -12.62
C CYS A 26 -1.22 3.47 -14.09
N ARG A 27 -1.66 2.26 -14.42
CA ARG A 27 -1.96 1.88 -15.82
C ARG A 27 -3.21 2.55 -16.37
N GLU A 28 -4.20 2.79 -15.53
CA GLU A 28 -5.41 3.55 -15.89
C GLU A 28 -5.06 5.01 -16.23
N HIS A 29 -4.17 5.62 -15.43
CA HIS A 29 -3.80 7.03 -15.56
C HIS A 29 -2.61 7.27 -16.51
N GLN A 30 -1.67 6.33 -16.57
CA GLN A 30 -0.47 6.33 -17.41
C GLN A 30 -0.42 5.04 -18.24
N ARG A 31 -0.71 5.18 -19.53
CA ARG A 31 -0.64 4.05 -20.48
C ARG A 31 0.75 3.43 -20.68
N ASP A 32 1.81 4.13 -20.28
CA ASP A 32 3.21 3.70 -20.45
C ASP A 32 3.88 3.39 -19.09
N PHE A 33 3.10 3.17 -18.04
CA PHE A 33 3.66 2.85 -16.72
C PHE A 33 4.20 1.41 -16.69
N ASP A 34 5.48 1.27 -17.06
CA ASP A 34 6.28 0.03 -16.97
C ASP A 34 7.46 0.21 -16.01
N ALA A 35 7.31 1.05 -14.99
CA ALA A 35 8.32 1.23 -13.96
C ALA A 35 8.20 0.15 -12.87
N GLU A 36 9.34 -0.36 -12.42
CA GLU A 36 9.40 -1.28 -11.29
C GLU A 36 9.17 -0.50 -9.99
N ILE A 37 8.06 -0.78 -9.31
CA ILE A 37 7.70 -0.10 -8.05
C ILE A 37 8.51 -0.73 -6.91
N HIS A 38 9.30 0.08 -6.19
CA HIS A 38 10.04 -0.32 -5.01
C HIS A 38 9.45 0.28 -3.72
N LEU A 39 9.82 -0.27 -2.56
CA LEU A 39 9.39 0.28 -1.24
C LEU A 39 9.88 1.73 -1.04
N GLU A 40 11.01 2.08 -1.62
CA GLU A 40 11.62 3.41 -1.57
C GLU A 40 11.12 4.34 -2.69
N SER A 41 10.30 3.82 -3.63
CA SER A 41 9.65 4.63 -4.66
C SER A 41 8.68 5.61 -4.04
N SER A 42 8.72 6.85 -4.52
CA SER A 42 7.82 7.92 -4.11
C SER A 42 6.51 7.87 -4.91
N LEU A 43 5.37 7.82 -4.23
CA LEU A 43 4.04 7.77 -4.85
C LEU A 43 3.79 8.96 -5.79
N ILE A 44 4.32 10.14 -5.46
CA ILE A 44 4.11 11.36 -6.26
C ILE A 44 5.28 11.57 -7.25
N ALA A 45 6.52 11.46 -6.79
CA ALA A 45 7.69 11.81 -7.60
C ALA A 45 8.17 10.68 -8.54
N ASP A 46 7.97 9.43 -8.15
CA ASP A 46 8.42 8.24 -8.90
C ASP A 46 7.25 7.62 -9.67
N LEU A 47 6.11 7.43 -8.99
CA LEU A 47 4.90 6.89 -9.63
C LEU A 47 4.06 7.97 -10.33
N GLY A 48 4.32 9.25 -10.10
CA GLY A 48 3.57 10.34 -10.74
C GLY A 48 2.12 10.45 -10.25
N LEU A 49 1.76 9.91 -9.09
CA LEU A 49 0.38 9.97 -8.60
C LEU A 49 -0.01 11.40 -8.21
N ASP A 50 -1.04 11.89 -8.87
CA ASP A 50 -1.74 13.11 -8.50
C ASP A 50 -2.63 12.90 -7.27
N SER A 51 -3.14 14.01 -6.69
CA SER A 51 -4.02 13.98 -5.53
C SER A 51 -5.26 13.10 -5.72
N LEU A 52 -5.80 13.03 -6.95
CA LEU A 52 -6.92 12.15 -7.28
C LEU A 52 -6.49 10.68 -7.36
N SER A 53 -5.47 10.37 -8.16
CA SER A 53 -4.97 9.00 -8.35
C SER A 53 -4.42 8.41 -7.06
N LEU A 54 -3.87 9.23 -6.17
CA LEU A 54 -3.48 8.81 -4.81
C LEU A 54 -4.70 8.37 -4.00
N VAL A 55 -5.78 9.16 -4.01
CA VAL A 55 -7.03 8.78 -3.32
C VAL A 55 -7.60 7.51 -3.91
N GLU A 56 -7.61 7.36 -5.24
CA GLU A 56 -8.09 6.14 -5.89
C GLU A 56 -7.25 4.91 -5.55
N ALA A 57 -5.91 5.04 -5.55
CA ALA A 57 -5.01 3.98 -5.12
C ALA A 57 -5.28 3.60 -3.67
N VAL A 58 -5.45 4.58 -2.77
CA VAL A 58 -5.76 4.31 -1.36
C VAL A 58 -7.10 3.61 -1.22
N VAL A 59 -8.14 4.06 -1.92
CA VAL A 59 -9.47 3.41 -1.90
C VAL A 59 -9.39 1.98 -2.44
N ALA A 60 -8.65 1.74 -3.52
CA ALA A 60 -8.44 0.39 -4.05
C ALA A 60 -7.73 -0.51 -3.02
N LEU A 61 -6.77 0.03 -2.26
CA LEU A 61 -6.10 -0.67 -1.17
C LEU A 61 -7.03 -0.94 0.01
N GLU A 62 -7.78 0.07 0.46
CA GLU A 62 -8.81 -0.07 1.50
C GLU A 62 -9.77 -1.21 1.17
N GLN A 63 -10.26 -1.26 -0.07
CA GLN A 63 -11.15 -2.33 -0.52
C GLN A 63 -10.42 -3.68 -0.63
N ALA A 64 -9.19 -3.72 -1.13
CA ALA A 64 -8.41 -4.95 -1.24
C ALA A 64 -8.06 -5.55 0.13
N PHE A 65 -7.84 -4.72 1.15
CA PHE A 65 -7.55 -5.15 2.51
C PHE A 65 -8.79 -5.26 3.42
N GLY A 66 -9.96 -4.83 2.96
CA GLY A 66 -11.18 -4.76 3.76
C GLY A 66 -11.08 -3.77 4.93
N ILE A 67 -10.33 -2.68 4.76
CA ILE A 67 -10.18 -1.61 5.76
C ILE A 67 -11.23 -0.54 5.45
N GLU A 68 -11.98 -0.11 6.47
CA GLU A 68 -13.03 0.91 6.30
C GLU A 68 -12.48 2.30 5.95
N ARG A 69 -11.32 2.66 6.53
CA ARG A 69 -10.57 3.86 6.18
C ARG A 69 -9.11 3.78 6.62
N LEU A 70 -8.17 4.05 5.71
CA LEU A 70 -6.76 4.30 6.00
C LEU A 70 -6.58 5.77 6.37
N PRO A 71 -6.10 6.08 7.59
CA PRO A 71 -5.86 7.46 8.00
C PRO A 71 -4.59 7.98 7.33
N LEU A 72 -4.72 8.49 6.11
CA LEU A 72 -3.61 9.17 5.39
C LEU A 72 -3.09 10.37 6.19
N GLU A 73 -3.94 10.97 7.02
CA GLU A 73 -3.55 12.04 7.95
C GLU A 73 -2.48 11.58 8.94
N ALA A 74 -2.49 10.31 9.34
CA ALA A 74 -1.45 9.74 10.20
C ALA A 74 -0.08 9.66 9.52
N LEU A 75 -0.04 9.63 8.17
CA LEU A 75 1.20 9.77 7.40
C LEU A 75 1.72 11.23 7.43
N ASN A 76 0.84 12.20 7.68
CA ASN A 76 1.16 13.63 7.70
C ASN A 76 1.44 14.17 9.12
N GLU A 77 0.85 13.57 10.17
CA GLU A 77 1.03 13.96 11.59
C GLU A 77 2.46 13.73 12.13
N GLY A 78 3.28 12.93 11.45
CA GLY A 78 4.67 12.68 11.83
C GLY A 78 5.65 13.85 11.64
N GLY A 79 5.18 15.00 11.11
CA GLY A 79 6.03 16.18 10.86
C GLY A 79 7.13 15.96 9.84
N ASN A 80 7.13 14.81 9.16
CA ASN A 80 8.05 14.53 8.08
C ASN A 80 7.30 14.83 6.78
N GLU A 81 7.42 16.06 6.30
CA GLU A 81 7.01 16.52 4.95
C GLU A 81 7.66 15.72 3.81
N ALA A 82 8.42 14.67 4.15
CA ALA A 82 9.33 14.00 3.27
C ALA A 82 8.87 12.54 3.10
N TYR A 83 8.50 12.19 1.87
CA TYR A 83 8.42 10.82 1.35
C TYR A 83 7.13 10.04 1.66
N PHE A 84 6.03 10.46 1.01
CA PHE A 84 4.91 9.57 0.65
C PHE A 84 5.46 8.46 -0.29
N THR A 85 6.04 7.44 0.30
CA THR A 85 6.63 6.28 -0.41
C THR A 85 5.76 5.06 -0.25
N VAL A 86 5.95 4.10 -1.16
CA VAL A 86 5.27 2.81 -1.11
C VAL A 86 5.57 2.08 0.20
N GLY A 87 6.78 2.21 0.74
CA GLY A 87 7.19 1.61 2.01
C GLY A 87 6.44 2.19 3.20
N SER A 88 6.24 3.51 3.26
CA SER A 88 5.41 4.14 4.29
C SER A 88 3.96 3.68 4.21
N LEU A 89 3.42 3.54 2.99
CA LEU A 89 2.06 3.04 2.76
C LEU A 89 1.92 1.57 3.17
N VAL A 90 2.91 0.74 2.83
CA VAL A 90 2.97 -0.66 3.26
C VAL A 90 3.07 -0.78 4.77
N ASP A 91 3.89 0.04 5.43
CA ASP A 91 4.01 0.01 6.90
C ASP A 91 2.69 0.43 7.58
N LEU A 92 2.02 1.47 7.05
CA LEU A 92 0.68 1.87 7.48
C LEU A 92 -0.32 0.73 7.30
N CYS A 93 -0.34 0.11 6.12
CA CYS A 93 -1.16 -1.07 5.86
C CYS A 93 -0.79 -2.22 6.79
N ILE A 94 0.46 -2.47 7.16
CA ILE A 94 0.77 -3.55 8.13
C ILE A 94 0.24 -3.21 9.52
N ARG A 95 0.39 -1.95 9.96
CA ARG A 95 -0.13 -1.50 11.27
C ARG A 95 -1.64 -1.64 11.37
N HIS A 96 -2.37 -1.38 10.27
CA HIS A 96 -3.85 -1.41 10.24
C HIS A 96 -4.44 -2.74 9.71
N ALA A 97 -3.85 -3.35 8.69
CA ALA A 97 -4.26 -4.62 8.07
C ALA A 97 -3.83 -5.87 8.84
N ALA A 98 -2.97 -5.76 9.87
CA ALA A 98 -2.73 -6.86 10.83
C ALA A 98 -4.03 -7.37 11.48
N VAL A 99 -5.12 -6.59 11.40
CA VAL A 99 -6.47 -7.00 11.80
C VAL A 99 -7.22 -7.85 10.76
N CYS A 100 -6.94 -7.72 9.45
CA CYS A 100 -7.74 -8.37 8.40
C CYS A 100 -7.10 -9.60 7.72
N VAL A 101 -5.76 -9.74 7.70
CA VAL A 101 -5.08 -10.89 7.03
C VAL A 101 -5.38 -12.26 7.70
N ALA A 102 -6.04 -12.28 8.85
CA ALA A 102 -6.54 -13.52 9.46
C ALA A 102 -7.96 -13.93 8.99
N ALA A 103 -8.67 -13.11 8.21
CA ALA A 103 -10.08 -13.32 7.90
C ALA A 103 -10.36 -13.93 6.50
N ASP A 104 -9.38 -14.01 5.60
CA ASP A 104 -9.61 -14.49 4.23
C ASP A 104 -9.32 -16.00 4.02
N GLU A 105 -9.62 -16.84 5.03
CA GLU A 105 -9.71 -18.31 4.86
C GLU A 105 -11.17 -18.80 4.89
N GLY A 106 -12.12 -18.01 4.35
CA GLY A 106 -13.52 -18.29 4.62
C GLY A 106 -14.56 -17.68 3.70
N MET A 107 -14.35 -17.55 2.38
CA MET A 107 -15.51 -17.40 1.47
C MET A 107 -15.25 -17.80 0.03
N ARG A 108 -15.10 -19.10 -0.20
CA ARG A 108 -15.51 -19.73 -1.47
C ARG A 108 -16.38 -20.94 -1.13
N ALA A 109 -17.69 -20.73 -1.10
CA ALA A 109 -18.72 -21.76 -1.10
C ALA A 109 -19.43 -21.73 -2.46
#